data_AF-A0A970YK47-F1
#
_entry.id   AF-A0A970YK47-F1
#
_cell.length_a   1.000
_cell.length_b   1.000
_cell.length_c   1.000
_cell.angle_alpha   90.00
_cell.angle_beta   90.00
_cell.angle_gamma   90.00
#
_symmetry.space_group_name_H-M   'P 1'
#
loop_
_entity.id
_entity.type
_entity.pdbx_description
1 polymer ?
#
loop_
_entity_poly.entity_id
_entity_poly.type
_entity_poly.pdbx_seq_one_letter_code
_entity_poly.pdbx_strand_id
1 'polypeptide(L)'
;VRFKNGSIGIIEGTANVYPRNLEETLSVFGEKGTVVLGGLAVNKIQTWRFEGEDSHPLMDLPDPDTVYGSGHITAFEDFAKSIIEDREPFVNGEEGKKSVEIILGIYKSAREGKPVKF
;
A
#
# COMPACT_ATOMS: atom_id res chain seq x y z
N VAL A 1 -1.90 1.40 14.15
CA VAL A 1 -1.90 -0.08 13.99
C VAL A 1 -0.61 -0.64 14.57
N ARG A 2 -0.65 -1.82 15.21
CA ARG A 2 0.54 -2.54 15.68
C ARG A 2 0.61 -3.91 15.00
N PHE A 3 1.71 -4.20 14.34
CA PHE A 3 1.93 -5.46 13.63
C PHE A 3 2.44 -6.56 14.58
N LYS A 4 2.35 -7.82 14.16
CA LYS A 4 2.79 -8.98 14.96
C LYS A 4 4.28 -8.93 15.32
N ASN A 5 5.11 -8.34 14.46
CA ASN A 5 6.55 -8.16 14.69
C ASN A 5 6.87 -6.93 15.58
N GLY A 6 5.86 -6.26 16.13
CA GLY A 6 6.03 -5.11 17.02
C GLY A 6 6.13 -3.76 16.32
N SER A 7 6.24 -3.72 14.98
CA SER A 7 6.24 -2.46 14.24
C SER A 7 4.92 -1.72 14.42
N ILE A 8 4.97 -0.40 14.28
CA ILE A 8 3.84 0.50 14.45
C ILE A 8 3.63 1.24 13.14
N GLY A 9 2.38 1.30 12.71
CA GLY A 9 1.99 2.04 11.51
C GLY A 9 0.82 2.98 11.80
N ILE A 10 0.73 4.03 10.98
CA ILE A 10 -0.40 4.96 10.94
C ILE A 10 -1.11 4.72 9.61
N ILE A 11 -2.44 4.74 9.66
CA ILE A 11 -3.29 4.74 8.47
C ILE A 11 -4.12 6.01 8.58
N GLU A 12 -3.99 6.87 7.58
CA GLU A 12 -4.73 8.12 7.46
C GLU A 12 -5.38 8.16 6.09
N GLY A 13 -6.61 8.67 6.03
CA GLY A 13 -7.34 8.80 4.78
C GLY A 13 -8.55 9.71 4.96
N THR A 14 -8.81 10.50 3.92
CA THR A 14 -9.99 11.36 3.82
C THR A 14 -10.44 11.43 2.36
N ALA A 15 -11.75 11.49 2.15
CA ALA A 15 -12.34 11.68 0.83
C ALA A 15 -12.79 13.13 0.57
N ASN A 16 -12.50 14.05 1.51
CA ASN A 16 -13.00 15.44 1.47
C ASN A 16 -11.85 16.46 1.41
N VAL A 17 -10.85 16.18 0.58
CA VAL A 17 -9.71 17.08 0.37
C VAL A 17 -10.09 18.14 -0.66
N TYR A 18 -9.92 19.41 -0.30
CA TYR A 18 -10.16 20.53 -1.21
C TYR A 18 -8.90 20.87 -2.03
N PRO A 19 -9.01 21.28 -3.31
CA PRO A 19 -10.19 21.20 -4.19
C PRO A 19 -10.28 19.88 -4.98
N ARG A 20 -9.27 19.02 -4.85
CA ARG A 20 -9.10 17.74 -5.55
C ARG A 20 -8.16 16.85 -4.73
N ASN A 21 -7.94 15.61 -5.16
CA ASN A 21 -6.96 14.70 -4.54
C ASN A 21 -5.63 15.41 -4.33
N LEU A 22 -5.11 15.36 -3.11
CA LEU A 22 -3.83 15.96 -2.74
C LEU A 22 -2.69 14.98 -2.98
N GLU A 23 -2.77 13.80 -2.35
CA GLU A 23 -1.72 12.77 -2.45
C GLU A 23 -2.21 11.39 -1.99
N GLU A 24 -1.46 10.38 -2.39
CA GLU A 24 -1.40 9.06 -1.77
C GLU A 24 0.05 8.77 -1.39
N THR A 25 0.28 8.44 -0.12
CA THR A 25 1.63 8.28 0.42
C THR A 25 1.79 6.93 1.11
N LEU A 26 2.85 6.20 0.75
CA LEU A 26 3.32 5.00 1.43
C LEU A 26 4.73 5.23 1.96
N SER A 27 4.87 5.22 3.27
CA SER A 27 6.17 5.38 3.94
C SER A 27 6.55 4.12 4.69
N VAL A 28 7.78 3.65 4.48
CA VAL A 28 8.38 2.52 5.20
C VAL A 28 9.69 2.98 5.83
N PHE A 29 9.78 2.81 7.15
CA PHE A 29 10.94 3.17 7.94
C PHE A 29 11.49 1.91 8.60
N GLY A 30 12.74 1.58 8.28
CA GLY A 30 13.47 0.45 8.84
C GLY A 30 14.79 0.91 9.46
N GLU A 31 15.45 -0.01 10.15
CA GLU A 31 16.76 0.25 10.78
C GLU A 31 17.84 0.66 9.77
N LYS A 32 17.77 0.13 8.54
CA LYS A 32 18.79 0.31 7.50
C LYS A 32 18.29 1.06 6.27
N GLY A 33 17.09 1.63 6.34
CA GLY A 33 16.57 2.36 5.21
C GLY A 33 15.25 3.05 5.44
N THR A 34 14.97 4.02 4.58
CA THR A 34 13.73 4.80 4.56
C THR A 34 13.31 4.99 3.12
N VAL A 35 12.09 4.59 2.83
CA VAL A 35 11.47 4.78 1.52
C VAL A 35 10.14 5.49 1.72
N VAL A 36 9.92 6.53 0.93
CA VAL A 36 8.64 7.23 0.84
C VAL A 36 8.25 7.29 -0.63
N LEU A 37 7.12 6.67 -0.94
CA LEU A 37 6.43 6.83 -2.20
C LEU A 37 5.27 7.79 -1.97
N GLY A 38 5.11 8.75 -2.87
CA GLY A 38 4.03 9.73 -2.83
C GLY A 38 3.53 10.06 -4.23
N GLY A 39 3.01 11.27 -4.41
CA GLY A 39 2.35 11.69 -5.64
C GLY A 39 0.84 11.47 -5.56
N LEU A 40 0.14 11.64 -6.68
CA LEU A 40 -1.33 11.53 -6.70
C LEU A 40 -1.82 10.08 -6.55
N ALA A 41 -0.99 9.10 -6.89
CA ALA A 41 -1.34 7.68 -6.89
C ALA A 41 -0.13 6.79 -6.53
N VAL A 42 0.67 7.20 -5.54
CA VAL A 42 1.91 6.49 -5.12
C VAL A 42 2.90 6.28 -6.29
N ASN A 43 2.90 7.21 -7.24
CA ASN A 43 3.62 7.12 -8.51
C ASN A 43 5.00 7.76 -8.48
N LYS A 44 5.41 8.37 -7.36
CA LYS A 44 6.67 9.11 -7.24
C LYS A 44 7.48 8.63 -6.06
N ILE A 45 8.75 8.30 -6.30
CA ILE A 45 9.69 8.06 -5.22
C ILE A 45 10.11 9.43 -4.65
N GLN A 46 9.60 9.77 -3.46
CA GLN A 46 9.92 11.02 -2.78
C GLN A 46 11.16 10.89 -1.87
N THR A 47 11.41 9.69 -1.34
CA THR A 47 12.58 9.40 -0.51
C THR A 47 13.06 7.99 -0.78
N TRP A 48 14.37 7.85 -0.96
CA TRP A 48 15.09 6.59 -1.07
C TRP A 48 16.40 6.76 -0.33
N ARG A 49 16.53 6.13 0.83
CA ARG A 49 17.73 6.23 1.66
C ARG A 49 18.06 4.87 2.23
N PHE A 50 19.25 4.39 1.91
CA PHE A 50 19.87 3.20 2.44
C PHE A 50 21.34 3.53 2.74
N GLU A 51 22.03 2.62 3.41
CA GLU A 51 23.46 2.76 3.65
C GLU A 51 24.22 2.75 2.31
N GLY A 52 24.87 3.86 1.97
CA GLY A 52 25.61 4.01 0.71
C GLY A 52 24.77 4.28 -0.54
N GLU A 53 23.46 4.48 -0.40
CA GLU A 53 22.54 4.75 -1.51
C GLU A 53 21.46 5.77 -1.10
N ASP A 54 21.45 6.94 -1.71
CA ASP A 54 20.56 8.07 -1.36
C ASP A 54 19.66 8.52 -2.52
N SER A 55 19.67 7.77 -3.62
CA SER A 55 18.86 8.04 -4.80
C SER A 55 18.47 6.73 -5.51
N HIS A 56 17.39 6.77 -6.27
CA HIS A 56 16.94 5.66 -7.11
C HIS A 56 16.76 6.16 -8.55
N PRO A 57 17.15 5.40 -9.59
CA PRO A 57 17.03 5.84 -10.99
C PRO A 57 15.61 6.24 -11.43
N LEU A 58 14.59 5.77 -10.71
CA LEU A 58 13.18 6.06 -10.99
C LEU A 58 12.61 7.26 -10.21
N MET A 59 13.44 7.99 -9.46
CA MET A 59 12.99 9.19 -8.73
C MET A 59 12.54 10.32 -9.66
N ASP A 60 13.20 10.45 -10.82
CA ASP A 60 12.97 11.54 -11.78
C ASP A 60 12.04 11.14 -12.93
N LEU A 61 11.19 10.13 -12.74
CA LEU A 61 10.18 9.77 -13.73
C LEU A 61 9.13 10.89 -13.85
N PRO A 62 8.62 11.16 -15.07
CA PRO A 62 7.49 12.06 -15.25
C PRO A 62 6.24 11.49 -14.56
N ASP A 63 5.32 12.37 -14.20
CA ASP A 63 4.01 11.92 -13.73
C ASP A 63 3.30 11.13 -14.85
N PRO A 64 2.61 10.02 -14.51
CA PRO A 64 1.89 9.25 -15.50
C PRO A 64 0.69 10.03 -16.03
N ASP A 65 0.32 9.81 -17.29
CA ASP A 65 -0.84 10.46 -17.93
C ASP A 65 -2.16 10.18 -17.19
N THR A 66 -2.23 9.07 -16.46
CA THR A 66 -3.39 8.71 -15.64
C THR A 66 -2.96 8.10 -14.31
N VAL A 67 -3.80 8.22 -13.29
CA VAL A 67 -3.66 7.51 -12.01
C VAL A 67 -3.96 6.01 -12.13
N TYR A 68 -4.55 5.59 -13.25
CA TYR A 68 -4.84 4.18 -13.51
C TYR A 68 -3.59 3.53 -14.11
N GLY A 69 -2.96 2.67 -13.32
CA GLY A 69 -1.89 1.80 -13.79
C GLY A 69 -2.40 0.55 -14.50
N SER A 70 -1.49 -0.39 -14.76
CA SER A 70 -1.77 -1.70 -15.36
C SER A 70 -2.21 -2.76 -14.34
N GLY A 71 -2.49 -2.38 -13.08
CA GLY A 71 -2.71 -3.32 -11.98
C GLY A 71 -3.82 -4.34 -12.23
N HIS A 72 -4.92 -3.94 -12.88
CA HIS A 72 -6.01 -4.85 -13.24
C HIS A 72 -5.55 -5.92 -14.24
N ILE A 73 -4.78 -5.54 -15.26
CA ILE A 73 -4.28 -6.46 -16.28
C ILE A 73 -3.40 -7.52 -15.62
N THR A 74 -2.46 -7.11 -14.77
CA THR A 74 -1.58 -8.03 -14.04
C THR A 74 -2.37 -8.98 -13.13
N ALA A 75 -3.39 -8.47 -12.42
CA ALA A 75 -4.23 -9.31 -11.55
C ALA A 75 -5.05 -10.35 -12.34
N PHE A 76 -5.64 -9.95 -13.48
CA PHE A 76 -6.36 -10.88 -14.35
C PHE A 76 -5.44 -11.90 -15.01
N GLU A 77 -4.24 -11.48 -15.43
CA GLU A 77 -3.24 -12.36 -16.03
C GLU A 77 -2.76 -13.42 -15.03
N ASP A 78 -2.47 -13.02 -13.79
CA ASP A 78 -2.08 -13.96 -12.74
C ASP A 78 -3.20 -14.96 -12.45
N PHE A 79 -4.44 -14.50 -12.33
CA PHE A 79 -5.59 -15.38 -12.10
C PHE A 79 -5.82 -16.36 -13.27
N ALA A 80 -5.70 -15.90 -14.52
CA ALA A 80 -5.82 -16.76 -15.68
C ALA A 80 -4.70 -17.82 -15.71
N LYS A 81 -3.46 -17.41 -15.44
CA LYS A 81 -2.31 -18.32 -15.34
C LYS A 81 -2.47 -19.31 -14.20
N SER A 82 -2.99 -18.90 -13.05
CA SER A 82 -3.16 -19.78 -11.90
C SER A 82 -4.11 -20.94 -12.21
N ILE A 83 -5.15 -20.69 -13.01
CA ILE A 83 -6.05 -21.73 -13.50
C ILE A 83 -5.34 -22.67 -14.49
N ILE A 84 -4.59 -22.12 -15.44
CA ILE A 84 -3.90 -22.91 -16.49
C ILE A 84 -2.80 -23.79 -15.89
N GLU A 85 -2.08 -23.26 -14.91
CA GLU A 85 -0.91 -23.89 -14.27
C GLU A 85 -1.28 -24.73 -13.04
N ASP A 86 -2.57 -24.80 -12.68
CA ASP A 86 -3.08 -25.48 -11.48
C ASP A 86 -2.32 -25.07 -10.20
N ARG A 87 -2.25 -23.75 -9.98
CA ARG A 87 -1.67 -23.15 -8.78
C ARG A 87 -2.61 -22.14 -8.14
N GLU A 88 -2.31 -21.77 -6.91
CA GLU A 88 -3.00 -20.65 -6.25
C GLU A 88 -2.69 -19.32 -6.98
N PRO A 89 -3.69 -18.43 -7.10
CA PRO A 89 -3.44 -17.06 -7.52
C PRO A 89 -2.62 -16.33 -6.45
N PHE A 90 -1.91 -15.30 -6.87
CA PHE A 90 -1.07 -14.48 -6.00
C PHE A 90 -1.86 -13.85 -4.84
N VAL A 91 -3.12 -13.48 -5.09
CA VAL A 91 -4.08 -13.04 -4.06
C VAL A 91 -5.28 -13.98 -4.05
N ASN A 92 -5.26 -14.98 -3.17
CA ASN A 92 -6.40 -15.86 -2.95
C ASN A 92 -7.37 -15.29 -1.90
N GLY A 93 -8.43 -16.04 -1.58
CA GLY A 93 -9.47 -15.61 -0.65
C GLY A 93 -8.94 -15.30 0.77
N GLU A 94 -8.00 -16.10 1.27
CA GLU A 94 -7.40 -15.90 2.59
C GLU A 94 -6.53 -14.63 2.64
N GLU A 95 -5.75 -14.35 1.58
CA GLU A 95 -5.00 -13.09 1.48
C GLU A 95 -5.93 -11.88 1.35
N GLY A 96 -6.99 -11.98 0.54
CA GLY A 96 -7.99 -10.92 0.40
C GLY A 96 -8.71 -10.60 1.72
N LYS A 97 -9.03 -11.63 2.51
CA LYS A 97 -9.72 -11.51 3.80
C LYS A 97 -8.96 -10.64 4.81
N LYS A 98 -7.63 -10.65 4.81
CA LYS A 98 -6.80 -9.85 5.73
C LYS A 98 -7.11 -8.35 5.64
N SER A 99 -7.32 -7.84 4.42
CA SER A 99 -7.67 -6.44 4.19
C SER A 99 -9.01 -6.08 4.85
N VAL A 100 -10.00 -6.96 4.70
CA VAL A 100 -11.34 -6.80 5.27
C VAL A 100 -11.28 -6.84 6.80
N GLU A 101 -10.51 -7.77 7.37
CA GLU A 101 -10.31 -7.88 8.83
C GLU A 101 -9.71 -6.60 9.42
N ILE A 102 -8.74 -5.98 8.74
CA ILE A 102 -8.14 -4.70 9.18
C ILE A 102 -9.21 -3.59 9.19
N ILE A 103 -9.98 -3.44 8.11
CA ILE A 103 -11.02 -2.40 7.99
C ILE A 103 -12.09 -2.57 9.07
N LEU A 104 -12.59 -3.80 9.27
CA LEU A 104 -13.56 -4.11 10.30
C LEU A 104 -12.99 -3.87 11.71
N GLY A 105 -11.70 -4.17 11.92
CA GLY A 105 -10.97 -3.87 13.15
C GLY A 105 -10.91 -2.37 13.44
N ILE A 106 -10.63 -1.53 12.42
CA ILE A 106 -10.63 -0.07 12.53
C ILE A 106 -12.02 0.45 12.92
N TYR A 107 -13.08 -0.02 12.25
CA TYR A 107 -14.46 0.39 12.57
C TYR A 107 -14.87 0.01 13.99
N LYS A 108 -14.55 -1.22 14.42
CA LYS A 108 -14.82 -1.67 15.77
C LYS A 108 -14.03 -0.87 16.81
N SER A 109 -12.75 -0.59 16.53
CA SER A 109 -11.90 0.23 17.41
C SER A 109 -12.43 1.64 17.57
N ALA A 110 -12.91 2.26 16.49
CA ALA A 110 -13.52 3.59 16.52
C ALA A 110 -14.81 3.60 17.35
N ARG A 111 -15.67 2.58 17.19
CA ARG A 111 -16.92 2.45 17.95
C ARG A 111 -16.71 2.20 19.44
N GLU A 112 -15.71 1.40 19.80
CA GLU A 112 -15.46 0.98 21.18
C GLU A 112 -14.44 1.87 21.91
N GLY A 113 -13.78 2.80 21.21
CA GLY A 113 -12.78 3.70 21.80
C GLY A 113 -11.53 2.98 22.34
N LYS A 114 -11.25 1.76 21.88
CA LYS A 114 -10.13 0.93 22.36
C LYS A 114 -9.52 0.09 21.25
N PRO A 115 -8.25 -0.35 21.38
CA PRO A 115 -7.62 -1.23 20.41
C PRO A 115 -8.36 -2.56 20.25
N VAL A 116 -8.46 -3.04 19.00
CA VAL A 116 -9.04 -4.33 18.63
C VAL A 116 -7.93 -5.24 18.11
N LYS A 117 -7.90 -6.49 18.60
CA LYS A 117 -7.02 -7.55 18.10
C LYS A 117 -7.80 -8.40 17.09
N PHE A 118 -7.15 -8.73 15.98
CA PHE A 118 -7.60 -9.62 14.93
C PHE A 118 -6.40 -10.45 14.45
#